data_AF-A7L3C8-F1
#
_entry.id   AF-A7L3C8-F1
#
_cell.length_a   1.000
_cell.length_b   1.000
_cell.length_c   1.000
_cell.angle_alpha   90.00
_cell.angle_beta   90.00
_cell.angle_gamma   90.00
#
_symmetry.space_group_name_H-M   'P 1'
#
loop_
_entity.id
_entity.type
_entity.pdbx_description
1 polymer ?
#
loop_
_entity_poly.entity_id
_entity_poly.type
_entity_poly.pdbx_seq_one_letter_code
_entity_poly.pdbx_strand_id
1 'polypeptide(L)'
;HILNADRLVQSIPYVYHAWLPDAPGMNYDLYNNLKVRIEQARYFYDARNVITNGDFTQGLQEWHATGKAAVQQMDGASVLVLSNWSAGVSQNLHVQDHHGYVLRVIAKKGRYLGHGYG
;
A
#
# COMPACT_ATOMS: atom_id res chain seq x y z
N HIS A 1 11.60 2.99 -6.89
CA HIS A 1 12.46 1.96 -7.52
C HIS A 1 11.69 0.72 -7.94
N ILE A 2 10.95 0.03 -7.04
CA ILE A 2 10.19 -1.19 -7.38
C ILE A 2 9.14 -0.97 -8.50
N LEU A 3 8.35 0.11 -8.43
CA LEU A 3 7.37 0.44 -9.49
C LEU A 3 7.99 0.66 -10.87
N ASN A 4 9.22 1.22 -10.92
CA ASN A 4 9.91 1.42 -12.19
C ASN A 4 10.46 0.09 -12.75
N ALA A 5 11.01 -0.76 -11.86
CA ALA A 5 11.47 -2.09 -12.24
C ALA A 5 10.31 -2.96 -12.76
N ASP A 6 9.13 -2.89 -12.13
CA ASP A 6 7.93 -3.59 -12.59
C ASP A 6 7.52 -3.15 -14.01
N ARG A 7 7.47 -1.85 -14.28
CA ARG A 7 7.21 -1.33 -15.63
C ARG A 7 8.19 -1.85 -16.67
N LEU A 8 9.48 -1.92 -16.33
CA LEU A 8 10.50 -2.45 -17.23
C LEU A 8 10.29 -3.95 -17.50
N VAL A 9 9.93 -4.74 -16.49
CA VAL A 9 9.64 -6.18 -16.66
C VAL A 9 8.40 -6.40 -17.52
N GLN A 10 7.35 -5.60 -17.33
CA GLN A 10 6.14 -5.64 -18.17
C GLN A 10 6.40 -5.26 -19.64
N SER A 11 7.52 -4.57 -19.93
CA SER A 11 7.90 -4.18 -21.29
C SER A 11 8.72 -5.23 -22.05
N ILE A 12 9.05 -6.37 -21.43
CA ILE A 12 9.84 -7.43 -22.07
C ILE A 12 9.02 -8.05 -23.22
N PRO A 13 9.54 -8.05 -24.46
CA PRO A 13 8.84 -8.65 -25.59
C PRO A 13 8.98 -10.17 -25.61
N TYR A 14 8.13 -10.86 -26.39
CA TYR A 14 8.24 -12.31 -26.66
C TYR A 14 8.20 -13.21 -25.41
N VAL A 15 7.46 -12.78 -24.38
CA VAL A 15 7.19 -13.59 -23.18
C VAL A 15 6.28 -14.77 -23.52
N TYR A 16 5.27 -14.55 -24.36
CA TYR A 16 4.40 -15.58 -24.92
C TYR A 16 4.45 -15.55 -26.45
N HIS A 17 4.10 -16.66 -27.09
CA HIS A 17 4.01 -16.71 -28.54
C HIS A 17 2.83 -15.87 -29.05
N ALA A 18 3.08 -15.04 -30.08
CA ALA A 18 2.05 -14.16 -30.65
C ALA A 18 0.86 -14.92 -31.26
N TRP A 19 1.09 -16.13 -31.75
CA TRP A 19 0.09 -16.99 -32.39
C TRP A 19 -0.42 -18.12 -31.49
N LEU A 20 0.18 -18.31 -30.31
CA LEU A 20 -0.23 -19.28 -29.30
C LEU A 20 -0.01 -18.68 -27.90
N PRO A 21 -0.95 -17.84 -27.41
CA PRO A 21 -0.73 -16.99 -26.23
C PRO A 21 -0.42 -17.73 -24.93
N ASP A 22 -0.80 -19.00 -24.82
CA ASP A 22 -0.54 -19.82 -23.63
C ASP A 22 0.82 -20.55 -23.70
N ALA A 23 1.51 -20.49 -24.83
CA ALA A 23 2.80 -21.13 -24.99
C ALA A 23 3.96 -20.18 -24.60
N PRO A 24 4.92 -20.66 -23.78
CA PRO A 24 6.05 -19.86 -23.33
C PRO A 24 6.94 -19.46 -24.51
N GLY A 25 7.18 -18.16 -24.66
CA GLY A 25 8.10 -17.62 -25.65
C GLY A 25 9.55 -17.57 -25.17
N MET A 26 10.44 -17.02 -26.00
CA MET A 26 11.90 -16.97 -25.75
C MET A 26 12.28 -16.30 -24.42
N ASN A 27 11.49 -15.32 -23.96
CA ASN A 27 11.79 -14.56 -22.76
C ASN A 27 10.94 -14.99 -21.54
N TYR A 28 10.17 -16.07 -21.65
CA TYR A 28 9.24 -16.51 -20.60
C TYR A 28 9.94 -16.75 -19.25
N ASP A 29 11.03 -17.52 -19.24
CA ASP A 29 11.75 -17.87 -18.02
C ASP A 29 12.40 -16.64 -17.38
N LEU A 30 12.99 -15.75 -18.18
CA LEU A 30 13.56 -14.49 -17.71
C LEU A 30 12.47 -13.60 -17.09
N TYR A 31 11.35 -13.43 -17.78
CA TYR A 31 10.23 -12.63 -17.32
C TYR A 31 9.69 -13.12 -15.97
N ASN A 32 9.44 -14.43 -15.84
CA ASN A 32 8.92 -15.00 -14.59
C ASN A 32 9.92 -14.86 -13.44
N ASN A 33 11.21 -15.12 -13.67
CA ASN A 33 12.24 -14.94 -12.64
C ASN A 33 12.31 -13.49 -12.15
N LEU A 34 12.18 -12.50 -13.06
CA LEU A 34 12.17 -11.08 -12.68
C LEU A 34 10.89 -10.70 -11.95
N LYS A 35 9.73 -11.22 -12.39
CA LYS A 35 8.43 -10.99 -11.75
C LYS A 35 8.43 -11.50 -10.30
N VAL A 36 8.92 -12.72 -10.06
CA VAL A 36 9.06 -13.28 -8.71
C VAL A 36 9.93 -12.38 -7.82
N ARG A 37 11.04 -11.85 -8.35
CA ARG A 37 11.92 -10.94 -7.59
C ARG A 37 11.24 -9.60 -7.27
N ILE A 38 10.40 -9.07 -8.17
CA ILE A 38 9.61 -7.87 -7.91
C ILE A 38 8.58 -8.14 -6.81
N GLU A 39 7.88 -9.27 -6.86
CA GLU A 39 6.91 -9.68 -5.85
C GLU A 39 7.58 -9.84 -4.48
N GLN A 40 8.76 -10.47 -4.43
CA GLN A 40 9.57 -10.54 -3.21
C GLN A 40 10.00 -9.16 -2.71
N ALA A 41 10.43 -8.26 -3.61
CA ALA A 41 10.81 -6.91 -3.22
C ALA A 41 9.62 -6.11 -2.65
N ARG A 42 8.41 -6.29 -3.20
CA ARG A 42 7.17 -5.73 -2.64
C ARG A 42 6.90 -6.30 -1.26
N TYR A 43 6.92 -7.62 -1.12
CA TYR A 43 6.75 -8.29 0.16
C TYR A 43 7.73 -7.78 1.22
N PHE A 44 9.04 -7.68 0.90
CA PHE A 44 10.03 -7.15 1.84
C PHE A 44 9.85 -5.65 2.11
N TYR A 45 9.35 -4.89 1.15
CA TYR A 45 9.02 -3.49 1.36
C TYR A 45 7.85 -3.33 2.33
N ASP A 46 6.81 -4.14 2.18
CA ASP A 46 5.64 -4.14 3.06
C ASP A 46 5.98 -4.70 4.44
N ALA A 47 6.80 -5.75 4.52
CA ALA A 47 7.28 -6.34 5.77
C ALA A 47 8.22 -5.42 6.56
N ARG A 48 8.78 -4.37 5.95
CA ARG A 48 9.50 -3.31 6.68
C ARG A 48 8.56 -2.39 7.44
N ASN A 49 7.28 -2.36 7.10
CA ASN A 49 6.33 -1.56 7.82
C ASN A 49 6.07 -2.21 9.17
N VAL A 50 6.63 -1.62 10.23
CA VAL A 50 6.39 -2.05 11.60
C VAL A 50 4.93 -1.80 12.01
N ILE A 51 4.25 -0.89 11.30
CA ILE A 51 2.83 -0.60 11.48
C ILE A 51 2.00 -1.70 10.80
N THR A 52 1.27 -2.46 11.59
CA THR A 52 0.31 -3.45 11.08
C THR A 52 -0.93 -2.74 10.54
N ASN A 53 -1.45 -3.20 9.40
CA ASN A 53 -2.61 -2.61 8.71
C ASN A 53 -2.47 -1.08 8.50
N GLY A 54 -1.25 -0.62 8.17
CA GLY A 54 -0.96 0.80 7.93
C GLY A 54 -1.58 1.39 6.67
N ASP A 55 -2.08 0.54 5.77
CA ASP A 55 -2.82 0.91 4.56
C ASP A 55 -4.35 0.82 4.73
N PHE A 56 -4.82 0.45 5.93
CA PHE A 56 -6.24 0.32 6.28
C PHE A 56 -7.05 -0.67 5.43
N THR A 57 -6.40 -1.58 4.71
CA THR A 57 -7.10 -2.60 3.88
C THR A 57 -7.96 -3.55 4.71
N GLN A 58 -7.63 -3.71 5.99
CA GLN A 58 -8.43 -4.46 6.97
C GLN A 58 -9.27 -3.55 7.87
N GLY A 59 -9.63 -2.36 7.38
CA GLY A 59 -10.37 -1.37 8.15
C GLY A 59 -9.53 -0.85 9.33
N LEU A 60 -10.12 -0.82 10.53
CA LEU A 60 -9.47 -0.38 11.76
C LEU A 60 -8.88 -1.54 12.59
N GLN A 61 -8.74 -2.73 12.01
CA GLN A 61 -8.08 -3.84 12.70
C GLN A 61 -6.64 -3.44 13.09
N GLU A 62 -6.18 -3.86 14.27
CA GLU A 62 -4.90 -3.47 14.89
C GLU A 62 -4.74 -1.96 15.20
N TRP A 63 -5.79 -1.15 15.01
CA TRP A 63 -5.80 0.27 15.39
C TRP A 63 -6.74 0.51 16.57
N HIS A 64 -6.26 1.21 17.59
CA HIS A 64 -7.12 1.76 18.63
C HIS A 64 -7.70 3.09 18.16
N ALA A 65 -9.00 3.10 17.85
CA ALA A 65 -9.71 4.27 17.35
C ALA A 65 -10.47 5.00 18.47
N THR A 66 -10.46 6.33 18.41
CA THR A 66 -11.22 7.23 19.28
C THR A 66 -12.07 8.18 18.44
N GLY A 67 -13.17 8.69 19.00
CA GLY A 67 -14.05 9.64 18.32
C GLY A 67 -14.69 9.08 17.04
N LYS A 68 -14.90 9.94 16.04
CA LYS A 68 -15.47 9.57 14.73
C LYS A 68 -14.38 9.27 13.70
N ALA A 69 -13.66 8.18 13.91
CA ALA A 69 -12.70 7.62 12.97
C ALA A 69 -13.34 6.46 12.18
N ALA A 70 -13.17 6.44 10.86
CA ALA A 70 -13.68 5.39 10.00
C ALA A 70 -12.77 5.17 8.79
N VAL A 71 -12.86 4.01 8.15
CA VAL A 71 -12.18 3.73 6.89
C VAL A 71 -13.20 3.76 5.76
N GLN A 72 -12.86 4.45 4.67
CA GLN A 72 -13.70 4.59 3.47
C GLN A 72 -12.93 4.12 2.24
N GLN A 73 -13.64 3.55 1.27
CA GLN A 73 -13.07 3.24 -0.04
C GLN A 73 -13.10 4.49 -0.92
N MET A 74 -11.94 4.94 -1.38
CA MET A 74 -11.79 6.12 -2.25
C MET A 74 -10.85 5.77 -3.38
N ASP A 75 -11.32 5.86 -4.63
CA ASP A 75 -10.53 5.57 -5.85
C ASP A 75 -9.82 4.19 -5.81
N GLY A 76 -10.49 3.18 -5.23
CA GLY A 76 -9.96 1.81 -5.10
C GLY A 76 -8.95 1.60 -3.96
N ALA A 77 -8.73 2.61 -3.10
CA ALA A 77 -7.89 2.51 -1.92
C ALA A 77 -8.71 2.64 -0.61
N SER A 78 -8.25 1.97 0.44
CA SER A 78 -8.80 2.12 1.79
C SER A 78 -8.18 3.35 2.46
N VAL A 79 -9.00 4.33 2.87
CA VAL A 79 -8.53 5.61 3.41
C VAL A 79 -9.12 5.86 4.79
N LEU A 80 -8.27 6.15 5.77
CA LEU A 80 -8.68 6.61 7.09
C LEU A 80 -9.26 8.03 7.01
N VAL A 81 -10.47 8.20 7.54
CA VAL A 81 -11.19 9.47 7.64
C VAL A 81 -11.44 9.80 9.11
N LEU A 82 -10.95 10.97 9.54
CA LEU A 82 -11.19 11.53 10.87
C LEU A 82 -12.17 12.70 10.74
N SER A 83 -13.42 12.51 11.17
CA SER A 83 -14.50 13.46 10.89
C SER A 83 -14.71 14.55 11.94
N ASN A 84 -14.04 14.48 13.09
CA ASN A 84 -14.08 15.51 14.12
C ASN A 84 -12.71 15.66 14.81
N TRP A 85 -12.54 16.75 15.56
CA TRP A 85 -11.27 17.08 16.21
C TRP A 85 -10.86 16.09 17.31
N SER A 86 -11.83 15.37 17.88
CA SER A 86 -11.58 14.34 18.89
C SER A 86 -11.38 12.94 18.30
N ALA A 87 -11.44 12.79 16.98
CA ALA A 87 -11.15 11.52 16.32
C ALA A 87 -9.65 11.28 16.21
N GLY A 88 -9.24 10.05 16.49
CA GLY A 88 -7.86 9.62 16.33
C GLY A 88 -7.75 8.12 16.16
N VAL A 89 -6.59 7.68 15.71
CA VAL A 89 -6.18 6.28 15.76
C VAL A 89 -4.78 6.19 16.35
N SER A 90 -4.51 5.12 17.07
CA SER A 90 -3.19 4.85 17.66
C SER A 90 -2.88 3.37 17.59
N GLN A 91 -1.59 3.05 17.47
CA GLN A 91 -1.08 1.69 17.52
C GLN A 91 0.25 1.71 18.27
N ASN A 92 0.43 0.77 19.19
CA ASN A 92 1.69 0.61 19.89
C ASN A 92 2.62 -0.25 19.03
N LEU A 93 3.80 0.28 18.70
CA LEU A 93 4.79 -0.40 17.89
C LEU A 93 5.90 -0.93 18.77
N HIS A 94 6.27 -2.19 18.56
CA HIS A 94 7.46 -2.75 19.19
C HIS A 94 8.65 -2.53 18.25
N VAL A 95 9.49 -1.55 18.61
CA VAL A 95 10.71 -1.22 17.88
C VAL A 95 11.93 -1.78 18.61
N GLN A 96 12.99 -2.09 17.86
CA GLN A 96 14.26 -2.53 18.42
C GLN A 96 15.09 -1.33 18.86
N ASP A 97 15.72 -1.44 20.02
CA ASP A 97 16.63 -0.41 20.51
C ASP A 97 17.83 -0.22 19.56
N HIS A 98 18.41 0.98 19.57
CA HIS A 98 19.59 1.38 18.78
C HIS A 98 19.42 1.32 17.24
N HIS A 99 18.18 1.32 16.74
CA HIS A 99 17.87 1.40 15.31
C HIS A 99 17.17 2.73 14.96
N GLY A 100 17.45 3.25 13.76
CA GLY A 100 16.78 4.44 13.22
C GLY A 100 15.50 4.08 12.48
N TYR A 101 14.41 4.79 12.77
CA TYR A 101 13.10 4.59 12.11
C TYR A 101 12.66 5.86 11.38
N VAL A 102 11.92 5.68 10.28
CA VAL A 102 11.32 6.78 9.53
C VAL A 102 9.81 6.61 9.53
N LEU A 103 9.10 7.59 10.08
CA LEU A 103 7.64 7.67 9.99
C LEU A 103 7.24 8.44 8.73
N ARG A 104 6.46 7.81 7.86
CA ARG A 104 5.90 8.45 6.66
C ARG A 104 4.38 8.36 6.68
N VAL A 105 3.72 9.50 6.53
CA VAL A 105 2.26 9.59 6.45
C VAL A 105 1.90 10.24 5.11
N ILE A 106 0.99 9.62 4.38
CA ILE A 106 0.37 10.20 3.17
C ILE A 106 -1.08 10.47 3.51
N ALA A 107 -1.43 11.75 3.66
CA ALA A 107 -2.76 12.18 4.03
C ALA A 107 -3.14 13.47 3.32
N LYS A 108 -4.45 13.71 3.20
CA LYS A 108 -5.01 14.96 2.67
C LYS A 108 -5.97 15.55 3.70
N LYS A 109 -5.85 16.85 3.96
CA LYS A 109 -6.81 17.58 4.80
C LYS A 109 -8.10 17.82 4.01
N GLY A 110 -9.22 17.32 4.53
CA GLY A 110 -10.55 17.63 4.00
C GLY A 110 -10.90 19.11 4.19
N ARG A 111 -11.74 19.67 3.30
CA ARG A 111 -12.36 20.98 3.54
C ARG A 111 -13.45 20.84 4.59
N TYR A 112 -13.47 21.73 5.58
CA TYR A 112 -14.62 21.88 6.48
C TYR A 112 -15.85 22.24 5.65
N LEU A 113 -16.83 21.34 5.57
CA LEU A 113 -18.21 21.70 5.24
C LEU A 113 -18.92 21.99 6.57
N GLY A 114 -18.57 23.12 7.17
CA GLY A 114 -19.40 23.69 8.22
C GLY A 114 -20.68 24.20 7.58
N HIS A 115 -21.73 23.39 7.55
CA HIS A 115 -23.08 23.91 7.37
C HIS A 115 -23.44 24.63 8.67
N GLY A 116 -23.09 25.92 8.74
CA GLY A 116 -23.68 26.83 9.71
C GLY A 116 -25.10 27.13 9.27
N TYR A 117 -26.08 26.65 10.04
CA TYR A 117 -27.37 27.33 10.14
C TYR A 117 -27.30 28.19 11.39
N GLY A 118 -27.36 29.50 11.19
CA GLY A 118 -27.54 30.55 12.20
C GLY A 118 -28.41 31.62 11.59
#